data_AF-A0AAF3ET87-F1
#
_entry.id   AF-A0AAF3ET87-F1
#
_cell.length_a   1.000
_cell.length_b   1.000
_cell.length_c   1.000
_cell.angle_alpha   90.00
_cell.angle_beta   90.00
_cell.angle_gamma   90.00
#
_symmetry.space_group_name_H-M   'P 1'
#
loop_
_entity.id
_entity.type
_entity.pdbx_description
1 polymer ?
#
loop_
_entity_poly.entity_id
_entity_poly.type
_entity_poly.pdbx_seq_one_letter_code
_entity_poly.pdbx_strand_id
1 'polypeptide(L)'
;MLFKILLLSSIACLVIATEEQCKEQYTEWDQSTECSHICGRFGTKTTKRTCKPGCTCSGALEQEVTCPKRQCLHPSPRCDTGYRPTLNWERKRYECLSENERTAMSGVVKSN
;
A
#
# COMPACT_ATOMS: atom_id res chain seq x y z
N MET A 1 -40.34 43.89 29.16
CA MET A 1 -39.73 42.75 29.88
C MET A 1 -40.08 41.48 29.11
N LEU A 2 -39.06 40.67 28.76
CA LEU A 2 -39.12 39.33 28.17
C LEU A 2 -39.65 39.19 26.72
N PHE A 3 -39.05 38.44 25.79
CA PHE A 3 -37.76 37.75 25.74
C PHE A 3 -37.40 37.55 24.26
N LYS A 4 -36.13 37.83 23.93
CA LYS A 4 -35.42 37.43 22.71
C LYS A 4 -35.59 35.92 22.45
N ILE A 5 -36.40 35.48 21.48
CA ILE A 5 -36.36 34.06 21.03
C ILE A 5 -36.75 33.94 19.55
N LEU A 6 -35.98 34.52 18.61
CA LEU A 6 -36.12 34.21 17.18
C LEU A 6 -34.79 34.33 16.41
N LEU A 7 -33.67 33.87 16.96
CA LEU A 7 -32.38 33.83 16.23
C LEU A 7 -31.46 32.67 16.69
N LEU A 8 -31.97 31.43 16.80
CA LEU A 8 -31.12 30.28 17.15
C LEU A 8 -31.40 28.98 16.37
N SER A 9 -32.10 28.99 15.22
CA SER A 9 -32.33 27.76 14.44
C SER A 9 -31.37 27.51 13.27
N SER A 10 -30.32 28.33 13.07
CA SER A 10 -29.41 28.16 11.91
C SER A 10 -27.94 27.93 12.25
N ILE A 11 -27.54 27.89 13.53
CA ILE A 11 -26.12 27.72 13.90
C ILE A 11 -25.78 26.25 14.25
N ALA A 12 -26.78 25.38 14.37
CA ALA A 12 -26.54 23.95 14.64
C ALA A 12 -25.93 23.16 13.48
N CYS A 13 -25.87 23.72 12.26
CA CYS A 13 -25.25 23.05 11.10
C CYS A 13 -23.79 23.44 10.83
N LEU A 14 -23.19 24.38 11.55
CA LEU A 14 -21.86 24.91 11.22
C LEU A 14 -20.69 24.35 12.06
N VAL A 15 -20.94 23.41 12.97
CA VAL A 15 -19.91 22.88 13.88
C VAL A 15 -19.78 21.36 13.76
N ILE A 16 -19.67 20.83 12.53
CA ILE A 16 -19.22 19.45 12.30
C ILE A 16 -18.38 19.39 11.02
N ALA A 17 -17.20 20.00 11.02
CA ALA A 17 -16.28 19.90 9.88
C ALA A 17 -14.81 20.08 10.28
N THR A 18 -14.28 19.32 11.25
CA THR A 18 -12.82 19.38 11.49
C THR A 18 -12.12 18.07 11.87
N GLU A 19 -12.79 16.99 12.31
CA GLU A 19 -12.07 15.77 12.74
C GLU A 19 -12.08 14.61 11.74
N GLU A 20 -12.97 14.61 10.74
CA GLU A 20 -13.09 13.47 9.83
C GLU A 20 -12.20 13.59 8.57
N GLN A 21 -11.64 14.78 8.31
CA GLN A 21 -11.04 15.06 7.00
C GLN A 21 -9.71 14.34 6.76
N CYS A 22 -9.07 13.77 7.78
CA CYS A 22 -7.83 13.01 7.58
C CYS A 22 -7.65 11.76 8.46
N LYS A 23 -8.75 11.16 8.90
CA LYS A 23 -8.71 9.86 9.57
C LYS A 23 -8.09 8.80 8.64
N GLU A 24 -7.19 7.96 9.19
CA GLU A 24 -6.50 6.89 8.45
C GLU A 24 -5.64 7.37 7.25
N GLN A 25 -5.12 8.60 7.30
CA GLN A 25 -4.21 9.12 6.29
C GLN A 25 -2.75 8.79 6.62
N TYR A 26 -2.17 7.86 5.87
CA TYR A 26 -0.78 7.43 6.02
C TYR A 26 0.13 8.02 4.95
N THR A 27 1.43 8.05 5.23
CA THR A 27 2.46 8.19 4.19
C THR A 27 2.56 6.91 3.37
N GLU A 28 3.25 6.99 2.23
CA GLU A 28 3.68 5.79 1.51
C GLU A 28 4.54 4.89 2.40
N TRP A 29 4.51 3.59 2.10
CA TRP A 29 5.36 2.61 2.75
C TRP A 29 6.81 2.82 2.31
N ASP A 30 7.66 3.21 3.23
CA ASP A 30 9.09 3.35 3.02
C ASP A 30 9.82 2.04 3.30
N GLN A 31 10.91 1.82 2.57
CA GLN A 31 11.76 0.64 2.72
C GLN A 31 12.73 0.85 3.86
N SER A 32 12.33 0.42 5.06
CA SER A 32 13.15 0.52 6.25
C SER A 32 14.32 -0.48 6.31
N THR A 33 14.29 -1.55 5.51
CA THR A 33 15.34 -2.59 5.49
C THR A 33 15.59 -3.12 4.07
N GLU A 34 16.82 -3.59 3.84
CA GLU A 34 17.16 -4.34 2.63
C GLU A 34 16.46 -5.70 2.63
N CYS A 35 16.21 -6.25 1.45
CA CYS A 35 15.64 -7.58 1.35
C CYS A 35 16.64 -8.64 1.79
N SER A 36 16.20 -9.58 2.65
CA SER A 36 17.04 -10.69 3.12
C SER A 36 17.52 -11.63 2.00
N HIS A 37 16.90 -11.57 0.81
CA HIS A 37 17.36 -12.26 -0.40
C HIS A 37 17.43 -11.30 -1.58
N ILE A 38 18.24 -11.66 -2.59
CA ILE A 38 18.45 -10.84 -3.79
C ILE A 38 17.60 -11.27 -5.00
N CYS A 39 16.92 -12.41 -4.91
CA CYS A 39 16.08 -12.94 -5.99
C CYS A 39 14.98 -13.89 -5.46
N GLY A 40 14.05 -14.23 -6.35
CA GLY A 40 13.15 -15.37 -6.24
C GLY A 40 11.97 -15.22 -5.28
N ARG A 41 11.80 -14.07 -4.61
CA ARG A 41 10.82 -13.90 -3.51
C ARG A 41 11.04 -14.82 -2.31
N PHE A 42 12.28 -15.24 -2.07
CA PHE A 42 12.64 -16.03 -0.87
C PHE A 42 12.87 -15.17 0.38
N GLY A 43 12.99 -13.85 0.21
CA GLY A 43 13.29 -12.94 1.28
C GLY A 43 12.06 -12.17 1.72
N THR A 44 12.20 -11.56 2.88
CA THR A 44 11.31 -10.53 3.37
C THR A 44 12.09 -9.29 3.75
N LYS A 45 11.38 -8.17 3.79
CA LYS A 45 11.86 -6.90 4.32
C LYS A 45 10.76 -6.24 5.15
N THR A 46 11.18 -5.49 6.14
CA THR A 46 10.29 -4.61 6.90
C THR A 46 10.13 -3.29 6.18
N THR A 47 8.88 -2.89 5.98
CA THR A 47 8.51 -1.54 5.51
C THR A 47 7.77 -0.79 6.60
N LYS A 48 8.01 0.51 6.70
CA LYS A 48 7.38 1.39 7.69
C LYS A 48 6.64 2.53 6.99
N ARG A 49 5.60 3.05 7.64
CA ARG A 49 4.91 4.27 7.24
C ARG A 49 4.58 5.07 8.48
N THR A 50 4.27 6.34 8.31
CA THR A 50 3.82 7.21 9.40
C THR A 50 2.43 7.75 9.12
N CYS A 51 1.77 8.27 10.16
CA CYS A 51 0.55 9.03 9.98
C CYS A 51 0.91 10.42 9.44
N LYS A 52 0.08 10.97 8.53
CA LYS A 52 0.29 12.33 8.07
C LYS A 52 0.16 13.32 9.25
N PRO A 53 0.92 14.43 9.27
CA PRO A 53 0.82 15.42 10.35
C PRO A 53 -0.62 15.93 10.52
N GLY A 54 -1.09 16.00 11.77
CA GLY A 54 -2.46 16.42 12.11
C GLY A 54 -3.52 15.33 11.96
N CYS A 55 -3.13 14.11 11.61
CA CYS A 55 -4.06 13.00 11.38
C CYS A 55 -3.99 11.93 12.46
N THR A 56 -5.08 11.19 12.59
CA THR A 56 -5.18 10.03 13.50
C THR A 56 -5.21 8.75 12.68
N CYS A 57 -4.33 7.80 13.04
CA CYS A 57 -4.18 6.52 12.40
C CYS A 57 -4.25 5.40 13.43
N SER A 58 -5.07 4.37 13.20
CA SER A 58 -5.26 3.23 14.12
C SER A 58 -4.63 1.93 13.64
N GLY A 59 -4.21 1.88 12.38
CA GLY A 59 -3.63 0.71 11.73
C GLY A 59 -2.12 0.57 11.91
N ALA A 60 -1.58 -0.52 11.37
CA ALA A 60 -0.16 -0.83 11.46
C ALA A 60 0.71 0.21 10.75
N LEU A 61 1.79 0.61 11.41
CA LEU A 61 2.83 1.51 10.90
C LEU A 61 4.08 0.75 10.42
N GLU A 62 4.10 -0.55 10.62
CA GLU A 62 5.18 -1.45 10.22
C GLU A 62 4.57 -2.75 9.70
N GLN A 63 5.15 -3.30 8.63
CA GLN A 63 4.76 -4.61 8.10
C GLN A 63 5.95 -5.30 7.44
N GLU A 64 5.90 -6.63 7.41
CA GLU A 64 6.84 -7.46 6.67
C GLU A 64 6.28 -7.80 5.29
N VAL A 65 7.08 -7.63 4.23
CA VAL A 65 6.69 -7.90 2.85
C VAL A 65 7.69 -8.78 2.13
N THR A 66 7.20 -9.72 1.33
CA THR A 66 8.03 -10.62 0.52
C THR A 66 8.74 -9.88 -0.61
N CYS A 67 10.03 -10.19 -0.77
CA CYS A 67 10.92 -9.58 -1.74
C CYS A 67 12.06 -10.53 -2.16
N PRO A 68 12.84 -10.19 -3.19
CA PRO A 68 12.54 -9.24 -4.24
C PRO A 68 11.83 -9.96 -5.38
N LYS A 69 11.13 -9.20 -6.24
CA LYS A 69 10.37 -9.80 -7.35
C LYS A 69 11.25 -10.38 -8.45
N ARG A 70 12.53 -10.00 -8.57
CA ARG A 70 13.43 -10.50 -9.63
C ARG A 70 13.56 -12.02 -9.54
N GLN A 71 13.41 -12.76 -10.65
CA GLN A 71 13.68 -14.20 -10.65
C GLN A 71 15.14 -14.53 -10.34
N CYS A 72 15.39 -15.66 -9.68
CA CYS A 72 16.73 -16.21 -9.56
C CYS A 72 17.19 -16.82 -10.89
N LEU A 73 18.52 -16.86 -11.07
CA LEU A 73 19.16 -17.62 -12.14
C LEU A 73 19.58 -18.99 -11.60
N HIS A 74 19.84 -19.93 -12.51
CA HIS A 74 20.40 -21.23 -12.19
C HIS A 74 21.72 -21.06 -11.38
N PRO A 75 22.00 -21.92 -10.37
CA PRO A 75 21.32 -23.17 -10.01
C PRO A 75 20.15 -23.05 -9.04
N SER A 76 19.92 -21.87 -8.47
CA SER A 76 18.86 -21.68 -7.48
C SER A 76 17.46 -21.88 -8.11
N PRO A 77 16.46 -22.31 -7.31
CA PRO A 77 15.07 -22.29 -7.75
C PRO A 77 14.69 -20.88 -8.21
N ARG A 78 14.01 -20.77 -9.36
CA ARG A 78 13.74 -19.46 -10.01
C ARG A 78 12.88 -18.54 -9.14
N CYS A 79 11.87 -19.11 -8.50
CA CYS A 79 10.90 -18.42 -7.65
C CYS A 79 10.50 -19.30 -6.47
N ASP A 80 10.12 -18.67 -5.37
CA ASP A 80 9.56 -19.31 -4.19
C ASP A 80 8.17 -19.90 -4.46
N THR A 81 7.73 -20.74 -3.53
CA THR A 81 6.45 -21.43 -3.55
C THR A 81 5.31 -20.42 -3.66
N GLY A 82 4.34 -20.71 -4.54
CA GLY A 82 3.21 -19.82 -4.82
C GLY A 82 3.48 -18.72 -5.85
N TYR A 83 4.73 -18.55 -6.30
CA TYR A 83 5.10 -17.58 -7.33
C TYR A 83 5.49 -18.27 -8.64
N ARG A 84 5.35 -17.55 -9.76
CA ARG A 84 5.75 -18.02 -11.09
C ARG A 84 6.56 -16.95 -11.83
N PRO A 85 7.63 -17.34 -12.57
CA PRO A 85 8.33 -16.42 -13.44
C PRO A 85 7.38 -15.86 -14.50
N THR A 86 7.27 -14.54 -14.56
CA THR A 86 6.42 -13.81 -15.50
C THR A 86 7.24 -12.70 -16.13
N LEU A 87 7.16 -12.56 -17.44
CA LEU A 87 7.89 -11.51 -18.14
C LEU A 87 7.20 -10.16 -17.90
N ASN A 88 7.91 -9.26 -17.22
CA ASN A 88 7.51 -7.86 -17.12
C ASN A 88 8.11 -7.14 -18.34
N TRP A 89 7.25 -6.76 -19.29
CA TRP A 89 7.64 -6.14 -20.55
C TRP A 89 8.22 -4.73 -20.38
N GLU A 90 7.68 -3.95 -19.43
CA GLU A 90 8.17 -2.60 -19.13
C GLU A 90 9.61 -2.64 -18.61
N ARG A 91 9.90 -3.60 -17.74
CA ARG A 91 11.22 -3.77 -17.11
C ARG A 91 12.15 -4.71 -17.86
N LYS A 92 11.68 -5.30 -18.97
CA LYS A 92 12.39 -6.28 -19.81
C LYS A 92 13.08 -7.38 -18.99
N ARG A 93 12.39 -7.89 -17.96
CA ARG A 93 12.93 -8.93 -17.07
C ARG A 93 11.83 -9.84 -16.54
N TYR A 94 12.21 -11.05 -16.18
CA TYR A 94 11.32 -11.96 -15.48
C TYR A 94 11.24 -11.63 -13.99
N GLU A 95 10.01 -11.56 -13.50
CA GLU A 95 9.66 -11.35 -12.10
C GLU A 95 8.81 -12.53 -11.59
N CYS A 96 9.02 -12.91 -10.33
CA CYS A 96 8.22 -13.89 -9.61
C CYS A 96 6.94 -13.21 -9.15
N LEU A 97 5.80 -13.64 -9.68
CA LEU A 97 4.49 -13.05 -9.39
C LEU A 97 3.51 -14.11 -8.90
N SER A 98 2.63 -13.71 -7.96
CA SER A 98 1.51 -14.55 -7.53
C SER A 98 0.44 -14.61 -8.62
N GLU A 99 -0.55 -15.49 -8.47
CA GLU A 99 -1.69 -15.55 -9.42
C GLU A 99 -2.42 -14.21 -9.55
N ASN A 100 -2.65 -13.55 -8.41
CA ASN A 100 -3.35 -12.26 -8.38
C ASN A 100 -2.52 -11.17 -9.08
N GLU A 101 -1.21 -11.13 -8.86
CA GLU A 101 -0.32 -10.17 -9.53
C GLU A 101 -0.23 -10.42 -11.05
N ARG A 102 -0.18 -11.69 -11.48
CA ARG A 102 -0.19 -12.06 -12.90
C ARG A 102 -1.48 -11.63 -13.59
N THR A 103 -2.62 -11.85 -12.94
CA THR A 103 -3.93 -11.47 -13.47
C THR A 103 -4.03 -9.94 -13.62
N ALA A 104 -3.57 -9.19 -12.63
CA ALA A 104 -3.51 -7.74 -12.69
C ALA A 104 -2.66 -7.26 -13.88
N MET A 105 -1.49 -7.88 -14.12
CA MET A 105 -0.64 -7.54 -15.26
C MET A 105 -1.25 -7.96 -16.61
N SER A 106 -1.96 -9.08 -16.68
CA SER A 106 -2.65 -9.49 -17.92
C SER A 106 -3.84 -8.60 -18.26
N GLY A 107 -4.49 -8.00 -17.25
CA GLY A 107 -5.56 -7.01 -17.45
C GLY A 107 -5.07 -5.70 -18.05
N VAL A 108 -3.84 -5.29 -17.73
CA VAL A 108 -3.20 -4.08 -18.31
C VAL A 108 -2.91 -4.24 -19.80
N VAL A 109 -2.63 -5.46 -20.28
CA VAL A 109 -2.33 -5.73 -21.70
C VAL A 109 -3.58 -5.71 -22.59
N LYS A 110 -4.80 -5.79 -22.02
CA LYS A 110 -6.05 -5.83 -22.80
C LYS A 110 -6.63 -4.45 -23.16
N SER A 111 -5.98 -3.35 -22.77
CA SER A 111 -6.41 -1.99 -23.07
C SER A 111 -5.44 -1.29 -24.01
N ASN A 112 -5.25 -1.82 -25.22
CA ASN A 112 -4.66 -1.09 -26.36
C ASN A 112 -5.19 -1.68 -27.66
#